data_AF-I7LY13-F1
#
_entry.id   AF-I7LY13-F1
#
_cell.length_a   1.000
_cell.length_b   1.000
_cell.length_c   1.000
_cell.angle_alpha   90.00
_cell.angle_beta   90.00
_cell.angle_gamma   90.00
#
_symmetry.space_group_name_H-M   'P 1'
#
loop_
_entity.id
_entity.type
_entity.pdbx_description
1 polymer ?
#
loop_
_entity_poly.entity_id
_entity_poly.type
_entity_poly.pdbx_seq_one_letter_code
_entity_poly.pdbx_strand_id
1 'polypeptide(L)'
;MTFNKKIISAVLALQIIFCFASCKDLISLDLKLGEYQQLYITTKYGQCEINVIPNLGYCSNSLQISPIKALECGAKLIGENLFVGGSQYSAKFQLGQVETNLSFTIPNTDSAFFGEENLCFGEFVISIQDNIIVELFSQRVIQDQKFYVNIKDIKSLDKVVGSIELGAPNKSLIKKGSNFVSLLSNQGEYSTDYYLYSNRNLSYGNLQLFGGTSALVSLGNPFLCISNFGFESLLQAFSVQGIKYTYLPDENYQVVLESIDKLQNISIDLVKEDNSIFTLTVKPEHYTRQLENGQYELLIQPTFYTNVIALGYTILQPYYLGFDVIAKTVLIAEKAEDNVVSY
;
A
#
# COMPACT_ATOMS: atom_id res chain seq x y z
N MET A 1 35.67 15.14 -48.05
CA MET A 1 34.44 15.65 -47.38
C MET A 1 34.84 16.35 -46.10
N THR A 2 34.84 17.68 -46.11
CA THR A 2 35.11 18.51 -44.93
C THR A 2 33.84 18.57 -44.09
N PHE A 3 33.78 17.77 -43.02
CA PHE A 3 32.69 17.85 -42.05
C PHE A 3 32.73 19.22 -41.35
N ASN A 4 31.65 19.99 -41.52
CA ASN A 4 31.54 21.34 -41.01
C ASN A 4 31.43 21.29 -39.48
N LYS A 5 32.51 21.65 -38.76
CA LYS A 5 32.59 21.60 -37.28
C LYS A 5 31.43 22.31 -36.57
N LYS A 6 30.77 23.28 -37.23
CA LYS A 6 29.59 23.98 -36.72
C LYS A 6 28.33 23.08 -36.61
N ILE A 7 28.20 22.07 -37.46
CA ILE A 7 27.06 21.12 -37.45
C ILE A 7 27.22 20.12 -36.31
N ILE A 8 28.44 19.64 -36.04
CA ILE A 8 28.72 18.67 -34.96
C ILE A 8 28.49 19.32 -33.58
N SER A 9 28.88 20.59 -33.39
CA SER A 9 28.58 21.33 -32.15
C SER A 9 27.08 21.58 -31.93
N ALA A 10 26.30 21.79 -32.99
CA ALA A 10 24.85 21.98 -32.87
C ALA A 10 24.12 20.68 -32.49
N VAL A 11 24.56 19.52 -33.02
CA VAL A 11 24.01 18.20 -32.67
C VAL A 11 24.35 17.81 -31.22
N LEU A 12 25.58 18.09 -30.74
CA LEU A 12 25.94 17.85 -29.34
C LEU A 12 25.18 18.75 -28.36
N ALA A 13 24.98 20.03 -28.70
CA ALA A 13 24.20 20.94 -27.87
C ALA A 13 22.72 20.53 -27.80
N LEU A 14 22.14 20.01 -28.89
CA LEU A 14 20.77 19.48 -28.91
C LEU A 14 20.63 18.22 -28.05
N GLN A 15 21.64 17.34 -28.02
CA GLN A 15 21.65 16.14 -27.16
C GLN A 15 21.78 16.50 -25.67
N ILE A 16 22.54 17.54 -25.34
CA ILE A 16 22.67 18.02 -23.95
C ILE A 16 21.36 18.67 -23.48
N ILE A 17 20.67 19.43 -24.34
CA ILE A 17 19.36 20.05 -24.01
C ILE A 17 18.26 18.99 -23.85
N PHE A 18 18.28 17.90 -24.63
CA PHE A 18 17.36 16.77 -24.44
C PHE A 18 17.68 15.91 -23.20
N CYS A 19 18.89 15.98 -22.66
CA CYS A 19 19.26 15.21 -21.47
C CYS A 19 18.78 15.86 -20.15
N PHE A 20 18.50 17.17 -20.15
CA PHE A 20 17.96 17.88 -18.98
C PHE A 20 16.42 17.87 -18.90
N ALA A 21 15.72 17.41 -19.95
CA ALA A 21 14.25 17.39 -20.00
C ALA A 21 13.62 16.06 -19.51
N SER A 22 14.42 15.10 -19.04
CA SER A 22 13.96 13.74 -18.70
C SER A 22 14.21 13.28 -17.26
N CYS A 23 14.57 14.19 -16.35
CA CYS A 23 14.25 13.97 -14.93
C CYS A 23 12.77 14.34 -14.75
N LYS A 24 11.86 13.44 -15.13
CA LYS A 24 10.47 13.57 -14.67
C LYS A 24 10.52 13.54 -13.15
N ASP A 25 10.04 14.61 -12.52
CA ASP A 25 9.92 14.67 -11.07
C ASP A 25 9.08 13.49 -10.59
N LEU A 26 9.63 12.74 -9.64
CA LEU A 26 8.96 11.64 -8.96
C LEU A 26 7.66 12.17 -8.35
N ILE A 27 6.51 11.64 -8.77
CA ILE A 27 5.21 12.03 -8.19
C ILE A 27 5.05 11.27 -6.88
N SER A 28 5.07 11.99 -5.76
CA SER A 28 4.95 11.42 -4.42
C SER A 28 3.70 11.95 -3.73
N LEU A 29 2.89 11.04 -3.19
CA LEU A 29 1.73 11.35 -2.38
C LEU A 29 2.06 11.05 -0.92
N ASP A 30 1.90 12.02 -0.04
CA ASP A 30 2.09 11.79 1.39
C ASP A 30 0.96 10.90 1.94
N LEU A 31 1.35 9.86 2.66
CA LEU A 31 0.43 9.03 3.42
C LEU A 31 0.33 9.53 4.85
N LYS A 32 -0.89 9.62 5.38
CA LYS A 32 -1.19 9.95 6.77
C LYS A 32 -2.02 8.84 7.40
N LEU A 33 -2.08 8.85 8.73
CA LEU A 33 -2.85 7.89 9.51
C LEU A 33 -4.08 8.57 10.13
N GLY A 34 -5.27 8.05 9.83
CA GLY A 34 -6.55 8.58 10.33
C GLY A 34 -6.95 8.02 11.69
N GLU A 35 -8.05 8.53 12.24
CA GLU A 35 -8.55 8.16 13.57
C GLU A 35 -8.89 6.66 13.71
N TYR A 36 -9.34 6.01 12.64
CA TYR A 36 -9.59 4.56 12.60
C TYR A 36 -8.39 3.74 12.13
N GLN A 37 -7.20 4.35 12.15
CA GLN A 37 -5.92 3.72 11.78
C GLN A 37 -5.87 3.25 10.33
N GLN A 38 -6.66 3.85 9.45
CA GLN A 38 -6.56 3.69 8.01
C GLN A 38 -5.56 4.69 7.44
N LEU A 39 -4.79 4.25 6.45
CA LEU A 39 -3.94 5.14 5.68
C LEU A 39 -4.82 6.00 4.76
N TYR A 40 -4.51 7.28 4.65
CA TYR A 40 -5.20 8.19 3.73
C TYR A 40 -4.23 9.17 3.08
N ILE A 41 -4.68 9.74 1.96
CA ILE A 41 -4.01 10.78 1.19
C ILE A 41 -4.87 12.03 1.27
N THR A 42 -4.30 13.15 1.70
CA THR A 42 -4.96 14.46 1.54
C THR A 42 -4.67 14.96 0.13
N THR A 43 -5.71 15.18 -0.67
CA THR A 43 -5.60 15.74 -2.03
C THR A 43 -6.63 16.83 -2.23
N LYS A 44 -6.45 17.62 -3.29
CA LYS A 44 -7.41 18.62 -3.72
C LYS A 44 -7.95 18.25 -5.09
N TYR A 45 -9.23 18.44 -5.31
CA TYR A 45 -9.78 18.51 -6.66
C TYR A 45 -10.55 19.81 -6.84
N GLY A 46 -10.20 20.55 -7.90
CA GLY A 46 -10.63 21.94 -8.08
C GLY A 46 -10.37 22.79 -6.83
N GLN A 47 -11.43 23.22 -6.14
CA GLN A 47 -11.32 24.07 -4.93
C GLN A 47 -11.50 23.32 -3.61
N CYS A 48 -11.72 22.00 -3.64
CA CYS A 48 -12.05 21.21 -2.46
C CYS A 48 -10.88 20.32 -2.06
N GLU A 49 -10.62 20.28 -0.75
CA GLU A 49 -9.69 19.34 -0.13
C GLU A 49 -10.47 18.15 0.42
N ILE A 50 -9.95 16.95 0.19
CA ILE A 50 -10.54 15.68 0.59
C ILE A 50 -9.46 14.73 1.12
N ASN A 51 -9.90 13.74 1.91
CA ASN A 51 -9.05 12.69 2.43
C ASN A 51 -9.51 11.36 1.86
N VAL A 52 -8.68 10.75 1.02
CA VAL A 52 -9.04 9.53 0.29
C VAL A 52 -8.18 8.35 0.74
N ILE A 53 -8.79 7.17 0.86
CA ILE A 53 -8.09 5.94 1.20
C ILE A 53 -7.50 5.33 -0.09
N PRO A 54 -6.21 4.97 -0.14
CA PRO A 54 -5.65 4.20 -1.24
C PRO A 54 -6.09 2.73 -1.13
N ASN A 55 -7.07 2.34 -1.94
CA ASN A 55 -7.65 0.99 -1.87
C ASN A 55 -6.94 0.04 -2.85
N LEU A 56 -6.52 -1.13 -2.38
CA LEU A 56 -5.82 -2.17 -3.15
C LEU A 56 -6.71 -3.33 -3.60
N GLY A 57 -7.95 -3.41 -3.11
CA GLY A 57 -8.83 -4.54 -3.38
C GLY A 57 -9.85 -4.28 -4.47
N TYR A 58 -11.05 -4.83 -4.32
CA TYR A 58 -12.20 -4.52 -5.16
C TYR A 58 -12.59 -3.04 -5.02
N CYS A 59 -12.18 -2.21 -5.99
CA CYS A 59 -12.35 -0.76 -5.91
C CYS A 59 -12.65 -0.09 -7.25
N SER A 60 -13.09 1.17 -7.14
CA SER A 60 -13.13 2.17 -8.20
C SER A 60 -13.05 3.54 -7.52
N ASN A 61 -12.46 4.55 -8.15
CA ASN A 61 -12.40 5.90 -7.56
C ASN A 61 -13.81 6.38 -7.16
N SER A 62 -14.04 6.56 -5.86
CA SER A 62 -15.35 6.86 -5.30
C SER A 62 -15.22 7.91 -4.20
N LEU A 63 -16.10 8.91 -4.21
CA LEU A 63 -16.12 9.98 -3.21
C LEU A 63 -17.46 10.06 -2.50
N GLN A 64 -17.41 10.13 -1.17
CA GLN A 64 -18.58 10.38 -0.33
C GLN A 64 -18.88 11.89 -0.25
N ILE A 65 -19.45 12.43 -1.33
CA ILE A 65 -19.83 13.86 -1.40
C ILE A 65 -21.18 14.04 -2.10
N SER A 66 -21.88 15.14 -1.84
CA SER A 66 -23.12 15.42 -2.58
C SER A 66 -22.83 15.85 -4.03
N PRO A 67 -23.70 15.49 -5.00
CA PRO A 67 -23.59 15.96 -6.38
C PRO A 67 -23.44 17.48 -6.53
N ILE A 68 -24.23 18.24 -5.76
CA ILE A 68 -24.17 19.71 -5.76
C ILE A 68 -22.78 20.18 -5.35
N LYS A 69 -22.27 19.64 -4.24
CA LYS A 69 -20.96 20.03 -3.73
C LYS A 69 -19.84 19.65 -4.70
N ALA A 70 -19.92 18.49 -5.35
CA ALA A 70 -18.93 18.12 -6.37
C ALA A 70 -18.87 19.12 -7.52
N LEU A 71 -20.02 19.59 -8.01
CA LEU A 71 -20.08 20.64 -9.04
C LEU A 71 -19.52 21.98 -8.54
N GLU A 72 -19.84 22.38 -7.30
CA GLU A 72 -19.27 23.58 -6.67
C GLU A 72 -17.74 23.51 -6.52
N CYS A 73 -17.22 22.31 -6.26
CA CYS A 73 -15.78 22.05 -6.20
C CYS A 73 -15.10 22.11 -7.58
N GLY A 74 -15.87 22.21 -8.68
CA GLY A 74 -15.36 22.30 -10.04
C GLY A 74 -15.35 20.98 -10.81
N ALA A 75 -16.02 19.94 -10.30
CA ALA A 75 -16.19 18.69 -11.03
C ALA A 75 -17.21 18.86 -12.18
N LYS A 76 -17.09 18.01 -13.20
CA LYS A 76 -18.02 17.95 -14.33
C LYS A 76 -18.68 16.58 -14.37
N LEU A 77 -20.00 16.53 -14.44
CA LEU A 77 -20.74 15.29 -14.68
C LEU A 77 -20.39 14.75 -16.08
N ILE A 78 -19.95 13.49 -16.15
CA ILE A 78 -19.55 12.83 -17.41
C ILE A 78 -20.40 11.60 -17.74
N GLY A 79 -21.30 11.19 -16.85
CA GLY A 79 -22.24 10.10 -17.12
C GLY A 79 -22.64 9.35 -15.85
N GLU A 80 -22.88 8.05 -16.00
CA GLU A 80 -23.13 7.10 -14.92
C GLU A 80 -22.06 6.02 -14.93
N ASN A 81 -21.61 5.59 -13.75
CA ASN A 81 -20.72 4.44 -13.62
C ASN A 81 -21.56 3.23 -13.20
N LEU A 82 -21.71 2.25 -14.09
CA LEU A 82 -22.52 1.05 -13.84
C LEU A 82 -21.87 0.05 -12.88
N PHE A 83 -20.53 0.06 -12.77
CA PHE A 83 -19.82 -0.80 -11.83
C PHE A 83 -20.04 -0.36 -10.40
N VAL A 84 -19.83 0.93 -10.15
CA VAL A 84 -20.04 1.53 -8.83
C VAL A 84 -21.53 1.70 -8.56
N GLY A 85 -22.33 2.05 -9.57
CA GLY A 85 -23.73 2.45 -9.39
C GLY A 85 -23.82 3.88 -8.85
N GLY A 86 -23.85 4.87 -9.74
CA GLY A 86 -23.94 6.29 -9.37
C GLY A 86 -23.59 7.24 -10.51
N SER A 87 -23.61 8.54 -10.22
CA SER A 87 -23.17 9.57 -11.17
C SER A 87 -21.65 9.64 -11.23
N GLN A 88 -21.11 9.62 -12.44
CA GLN A 88 -19.67 9.72 -12.69
C GLN A 88 -19.27 11.15 -13.03
N TYR A 89 -18.18 11.60 -12.44
CA TYR A 89 -17.64 12.95 -12.59
C TYR A 89 -16.17 12.91 -13.02
N SER A 90 -15.71 13.99 -13.64
CA SER A 90 -14.30 14.24 -13.88
C SER A 90 -13.91 15.59 -13.29
N ALA A 91 -12.76 15.64 -12.61
CA ALA A 91 -12.20 16.87 -12.06
C ALA A 91 -10.67 16.85 -12.13
N LYS A 92 -10.06 18.03 -11.98
CA LYS A 92 -8.61 18.17 -11.91
C LYS A 92 -8.14 17.96 -10.46
N PHE A 93 -7.42 16.88 -10.21
CA PHE A 93 -6.84 16.52 -8.91
C PHE A 93 -5.38 16.99 -8.82
N GLN A 94 -4.99 17.45 -7.64
CA GLN A 94 -3.60 17.74 -7.25
C GLN A 94 -3.00 16.50 -6.59
N LEU A 95 -2.13 15.80 -7.31
CA LEU A 95 -1.44 14.59 -6.87
C LEU A 95 0.03 14.92 -6.63
N GLY A 96 0.43 15.14 -5.38
CA GLY A 96 1.78 15.60 -5.07
C GLY A 96 2.03 16.95 -5.74
N GLN A 97 3.02 17.02 -6.62
CA GLN A 97 3.37 18.22 -7.41
C GLN A 97 2.66 18.31 -8.78
N VAL A 98 1.87 17.32 -9.19
CA VAL A 98 1.22 17.33 -10.51
C VAL A 98 -0.28 17.53 -10.41
N GLU A 99 -0.86 18.20 -11.42
CA GLU A 99 -2.30 18.29 -11.60
C GLU A 99 -2.73 17.46 -12.81
N THR A 100 -3.74 16.60 -12.62
CA THR A 100 -4.28 15.74 -13.69
C THR A 100 -5.78 15.62 -13.58
N ASN A 101 -6.47 15.27 -14.67
CA ASN A 101 -7.88 14.93 -14.56
C ASN A 101 -8.01 13.49 -14.05
N LEU A 102 -8.89 13.25 -13.10
CA LEU A 102 -9.31 11.91 -12.70
C LEU A 102 -10.83 11.81 -12.77
N SER A 103 -11.29 10.61 -13.05
CA SER A 103 -12.69 10.23 -12.98
C SER A 103 -12.98 9.65 -11.60
N PHE A 104 -14.14 10.00 -11.05
CA PHE A 104 -14.62 9.43 -9.80
C PHE A 104 -16.15 9.33 -9.82
N THR A 105 -16.68 8.41 -9.04
CA THR A 105 -18.13 8.22 -8.91
C THR A 105 -18.62 8.73 -7.55
N ILE A 106 -19.81 9.33 -7.54
CA ILE A 106 -20.58 9.52 -6.32
C ILE A 106 -21.60 8.38 -6.27
N PRO A 107 -21.42 7.37 -5.41
CA PRO A 107 -22.29 6.20 -5.38
C PRO A 107 -23.71 6.54 -4.92
N ASN A 108 -24.70 5.84 -5.48
CA ASN A 108 -26.08 5.89 -4.99
C ASN A 108 -26.21 5.16 -3.66
N THR A 109 -27.27 5.42 -2.89
CA THR A 109 -27.52 4.79 -1.58
C THR A 109 -27.63 3.27 -1.64
N ASP A 110 -28.02 2.71 -2.79
CA ASP A 110 -28.19 1.26 -2.99
C ASP A 110 -26.91 0.59 -3.50
N SER A 111 -25.83 1.36 -3.71
CA SER A 111 -24.54 0.86 -4.16
C SER A 111 -23.80 0.13 -3.03
N ALA A 112 -23.08 -0.95 -3.39
CA ALA A 112 -22.13 -1.61 -2.50
C ALA A 112 -20.93 -0.70 -2.10
N PHE A 113 -20.68 0.35 -2.89
CA PHE A 113 -19.63 1.35 -2.66
C PHE A 113 -20.16 2.58 -1.91
N PHE A 114 -21.43 2.59 -1.49
CA PHE A 114 -22.00 3.73 -0.78
C PHE A 114 -21.25 4.00 0.53
N GLY A 115 -20.81 5.25 0.71
CA GLY A 115 -20.01 5.67 1.87
C GLY A 115 -18.50 5.53 1.66
N GLU A 116 -18.03 5.07 0.50
CA GLU A 116 -16.61 5.02 0.20
C GLU A 116 -16.03 6.40 -0.15
N GLU A 117 -14.84 6.68 0.38
CA GLU A 117 -14.00 7.81 0.03
C GLU A 117 -12.59 7.30 -0.28
N ASN A 118 -12.37 6.85 -1.52
CA ASN A 118 -11.16 6.16 -1.92
C ASN A 118 -10.71 6.49 -3.34
N LEU A 119 -9.42 6.24 -3.57
CA LEU A 119 -8.83 6.13 -4.89
C LEU A 119 -8.42 4.68 -5.10
N CYS A 120 -8.72 4.15 -6.28
CA CYS A 120 -8.48 2.75 -6.59
C CYS A 120 -7.07 2.56 -7.16
N PHE A 121 -6.23 1.89 -6.37
CA PHE A 121 -4.89 1.41 -6.71
C PHE A 121 -4.86 -0.12 -6.91
N GLY A 122 -5.99 -0.78 -6.66
CA GLY A 122 -6.19 -2.21 -6.84
C GLY A 122 -6.10 -2.66 -8.29
N GLU A 123 -6.35 -3.94 -8.51
CA GLU A 123 -6.31 -4.50 -9.85
C GLU A 123 -7.43 -3.94 -10.73
N PHE A 124 -7.11 -3.69 -12.01
CA PHE A 124 -8.08 -3.32 -13.02
C PHE A 124 -8.65 -4.56 -13.69
N VAL A 125 -9.85 -4.98 -13.27
CA VAL A 125 -10.47 -6.23 -13.75
C VAL A 125 -11.39 -5.99 -14.94
N ILE A 126 -12.06 -4.84 -14.99
CA ILE A 126 -13.02 -4.50 -16.04
C ILE A 126 -12.89 -3.05 -16.50
N SER A 127 -13.21 -2.80 -17.78
CA SER A 127 -13.03 -1.49 -18.42
C SER A 127 -13.90 -0.35 -17.88
N ILE A 128 -14.78 -0.63 -16.93
CA ILE A 128 -15.71 0.32 -16.32
C ILE A 128 -15.31 0.74 -14.89
N GLN A 129 -14.21 0.19 -14.36
CA GLN A 129 -13.61 0.62 -13.10
C GLN A 129 -12.76 1.87 -13.31
N ASP A 130 -12.91 2.87 -12.45
CA ASP A 130 -12.01 4.02 -12.42
C ASP A 130 -10.78 3.65 -11.58
N ASN A 131 -9.59 3.61 -12.20
CA ASN A 131 -8.32 3.28 -11.54
C ASN A 131 -7.29 4.37 -11.80
N ILE A 132 -6.74 4.92 -10.71
CA ILE A 132 -5.86 6.09 -10.79
C ILE A 132 -4.59 5.81 -11.61
N ILE A 133 -4.00 4.62 -11.49
CA ILE A 133 -2.75 4.29 -12.17
C ILE A 133 -2.98 4.14 -13.67
N VAL A 134 -4.09 3.51 -14.06
CA VAL A 134 -4.50 3.37 -15.47
C VAL A 134 -4.78 4.74 -16.08
N GLU A 135 -5.54 5.59 -15.38
CA GLU A 135 -5.88 6.94 -15.85
C GLU A 135 -4.62 7.82 -16.03
N LEU A 136 -3.72 7.83 -15.05
CA LEU A 136 -2.47 8.60 -15.13
C LEU A 136 -1.57 8.14 -16.27
N PHE A 137 -1.50 6.82 -16.52
CA PHE A 137 -0.73 6.27 -17.62
C PHE A 137 -1.36 6.64 -18.98
N SER A 138 -2.69 6.53 -19.12
CA SER A 138 -3.40 6.90 -20.35
C SER A 138 -3.21 8.38 -20.72
N GLN A 139 -3.09 9.24 -19.71
CA GLN A 139 -2.82 10.68 -19.84
C GLN A 139 -1.33 11.02 -19.98
N ARG A 140 -0.45 10.00 -20.00
CA ARG A 140 1.02 10.14 -20.09
C ARG A 140 1.67 10.93 -18.95
N VAL A 141 0.97 11.05 -17.82
CA VAL A 141 1.49 11.67 -16.60
C VAL A 141 2.62 10.80 -16.06
N ILE A 142 2.34 9.51 -15.85
CA ILE A 142 3.34 8.49 -15.53
C ILE A 142 3.77 7.72 -16.79
N GLN A 143 4.87 6.96 -16.69
CA GLN A 143 5.40 6.14 -17.80
C GLN A 143 5.13 4.65 -17.63
N ASP A 144 5.00 4.18 -16.39
CA ASP A 144 4.70 2.80 -16.09
C ASP A 144 3.43 2.74 -15.25
N GLN A 145 2.61 1.70 -15.45
CA GLN A 145 1.43 1.43 -14.64
C GLN A 145 1.85 0.73 -13.34
N LYS A 146 2.65 1.45 -12.56
CA LYS A 146 3.20 1.00 -11.29
C LYS A 146 3.01 2.07 -10.24
N PHE A 147 2.97 1.65 -9.00
CA PHE A 147 3.12 2.55 -7.87
C PHE A 147 3.90 1.86 -6.77
N TYR A 148 4.45 2.65 -5.87
CA TYR A 148 5.33 2.16 -4.82
C TYR A 148 4.88 2.74 -3.49
N VAL A 149 4.92 1.93 -2.45
CA VAL A 149 4.40 2.29 -1.13
C VAL A 149 5.51 2.17 -0.11
N ASN A 150 5.73 3.28 0.59
CA ASN A 150 6.67 3.40 1.67
C ASN A 150 5.95 3.78 2.96
N ILE A 151 6.01 2.92 3.97
CA ILE A 151 5.57 3.23 5.34
C ILE A 151 6.80 3.49 6.21
N LYS A 152 6.87 4.64 6.88
CA LYS A 152 8.01 5.08 7.69
C LYS A 152 7.75 4.98 9.18
N ASP A 153 6.80 5.76 9.70
CA ASP A 153 6.54 5.90 11.14
C ASP A 153 5.04 6.03 11.40
N ILE A 154 4.46 5.06 12.12
CA ILE A 154 3.02 5.00 12.42
C ILE A 154 2.66 5.55 13.80
N LYS A 155 3.60 6.19 14.52
CA LYS A 155 3.41 6.60 15.92
C LYS A 155 2.49 7.80 16.12
N SER A 156 2.28 8.61 15.10
CA SER A 156 1.53 9.86 15.22
C SER A 156 0.37 9.91 14.24
N LEU A 157 -0.84 10.03 14.78
CA LEU A 157 -2.02 10.38 13.99
C LEU A 157 -1.80 11.72 13.27
N ASP A 158 -2.38 11.83 12.06
CA ASP A 158 -2.37 13.02 11.20
C ASP A 158 -1.01 13.58 10.77
N LYS A 159 0.08 12.89 11.12
CA LYS A 159 1.40 13.16 10.54
C LYS A 159 1.61 12.34 9.29
N VAL A 160 2.55 12.79 8.45
CA VAL A 160 3.02 12.01 7.31
C VAL A 160 3.73 10.77 7.84
N VAL A 161 3.10 9.61 7.64
CA VAL A 161 3.58 8.30 8.08
C VAL A 161 4.27 7.54 6.96
N GLY A 162 4.21 8.04 5.73
CA GLY A 162 4.74 7.35 4.56
C GLY A 162 4.51 8.12 3.25
N SER A 163 4.71 7.42 2.13
CA SER A 163 4.49 7.95 0.79
C SER A 163 3.99 6.89 -0.19
N ILE A 164 3.29 7.33 -1.23
CA ILE A 164 3.05 6.56 -2.46
C ILE A 164 3.73 7.26 -3.63
N GLU A 165 4.67 6.60 -4.29
CA GLU A 165 5.26 7.08 -5.53
C GLU A 165 4.52 6.52 -6.75
N LEU A 166 4.13 7.39 -7.68
CA LEU A 166 3.39 7.00 -8.88
C LEU A 166 4.32 6.85 -10.09
N GLY A 167 4.25 5.70 -10.75
CA GLY A 167 4.94 5.39 -11.99
C GLY A 167 6.41 4.99 -11.86
N ALA A 168 7.13 5.48 -10.86
CA ALA A 168 8.55 5.16 -10.67
C ALA A 168 8.90 5.09 -9.17
N PRO A 169 9.87 4.25 -8.77
CA PRO A 169 10.25 4.14 -7.37
C PRO A 169 11.21 5.26 -6.96
N ASN A 170 11.16 5.63 -5.68
CA ASN A 170 12.23 6.39 -5.05
C ASN A 170 13.41 5.47 -4.73
N LYS A 171 14.43 5.45 -5.59
CA LYS A 171 15.59 4.56 -5.44
C LYS A 171 16.42 4.84 -4.19
N SER A 172 16.32 6.02 -3.56
CA SER A 172 17.04 6.32 -2.32
C SER A 172 16.47 5.54 -1.11
N LEU A 173 15.25 5.02 -1.22
CA LEU A 173 14.63 4.19 -0.18
C LEU A 173 15.16 2.77 -0.17
N ILE A 174 15.76 2.29 -1.27
CA ILE A 174 16.21 0.91 -1.41
C ILE A 174 17.57 0.73 -0.76
N LYS A 175 17.74 -0.32 0.05
CA LYS A 175 19.01 -0.68 0.67
C LYS A 175 20.11 -0.84 -0.39
N LYS A 176 21.29 -0.27 -0.12
CA LYS A 176 22.43 -0.38 -1.02
C LYS A 176 22.79 -1.84 -1.28
N GLY A 177 22.86 -2.22 -2.56
CA GLY A 177 23.15 -3.60 -2.98
C GLY A 177 21.91 -4.50 -3.09
N SER A 178 20.75 -4.03 -2.64
CA SER A 178 19.46 -4.68 -2.86
C SER A 178 18.78 -4.12 -4.11
N ASN A 179 17.86 -4.90 -4.67
CA ASN A 179 16.98 -4.49 -5.76
C ASN A 179 15.57 -4.98 -5.45
N PHE A 180 14.58 -4.45 -6.17
CA PHE A 180 13.26 -5.06 -6.19
C PHE A 180 13.35 -6.49 -6.72
N VAL A 181 12.66 -7.40 -6.03
CA VAL A 181 12.34 -8.73 -6.54
C VAL A 181 10.84 -8.81 -6.78
N SER A 182 10.43 -9.55 -7.81
CA SER A 182 9.01 -9.80 -8.07
C SER A 182 8.54 -11.02 -7.29
N LEU A 183 7.42 -10.88 -6.59
CA LEU A 183 6.78 -11.96 -5.83
C LEU A 183 5.84 -12.73 -6.75
N LEU A 184 5.74 -14.03 -6.56
CA LEU A 184 4.85 -14.87 -7.36
C LEU A 184 3.40 -14.58 -6.95
N SER A 185 2.64 -14.02 -7.89
CA SER A 185 1.21 -13.76 -7.73
C SER A 185 0.44 -15.08 -7.56
N ASN A 186 -0.46 -15.13 -6.58
CA ASN A 186 -1.41 -16.22 -6.34
C ASN A 186 -2.85 -15.77 -6.66
N GLN A 187 -2.99 -14.99 -7.71
CA GLN A 187 -4.29 -14.50 -8.16
C GLN A 187 -4.95 -15.49 -9.11
N GLY A 188 -6.23 -15.77 -8.87
CA GLY A 188 -7.12 -16.32 -9.90
C GLY A 188 -7.51 -15.26 -10.92
N GLU A 189 -8.09 -15.67 -12.05
CA GLU A 189 -8.48 -14.81 -13.18
C GLU A 189 -9.44 -13.65 -12.80
N TYR A 190 -10.11 -13.74 -11.64
CA TYR A 190 -11.08 -12.76 -11.13
C TYR A 190 -10.72 -12.20 -9.75
N SER A 191 -9.49 -12.36 -9.29
CA SER A 191 -9.06 -11.73 -8.04
C SER A 191 -8.91 -10.23 -8.24
N THR A 192 -9.29 -9.45 -7.24
CA THR A 192 -9.20 -7.98 -7.27
C THR A 192 -8.15 -7.43 -6.30
N ASP A 193 -7.56 -8.31 -5.51
CA ASP A 193 -6.57 -7.97 -4.49
C ASP A 193 -5.22 -8.60 -4.82
N TYR A 194 -4.13 -8.03 -4.31
CA TYR A 194 -2.77 -8.53 -4.56
C TYR A 194 -2.45 -9.75 -3.67
N TYR A 195 -2.90 -10.94 -4.09
CA TYR A 195 -2.54 -12.22 -3.48
C TYR A 195 -1.18 -12.71 -3.95
N LEU A 196 -0.40 -13.22 -3.01
CA LEU A 196 0.96 -13.71 -3.19
C LEU A 196 1.04 -15.15 -2.73
N TYR A 197 1.87 -15.96 -3.38
CA TYR A 197 2.15 -17.30 -2.88
C TYR A 197 3.00 -17.22 -1.61
N SER A 198 2.57 -17.96 -0.58
CA SER A 198 3.39 -18.28 0.59
C SER A 198 3.65 -19.79 0.61
N ASN A 199 4.87 -20.17 1.00
CA ASN A 199 5.24 -21.59 1.13
C ASN A 199 4.74 -22.21 2.46
N ARG A 200 3.83 -21.54 3.17
CA ARG A 200 3.30 -21.88 4.52
C ARG A 200 4.31 -21.75 5.66
N ASN A 201 5.52 -21.28 5.41
CA ASN A 201 6.48 -21.04 6.47
C ASN A 201 6.21 -19.69 7.14
N LEU A 202 5.57 -19.75 8.30
CA LEU A 202 5.36 -18.66 9.25
C LEU A 202 5.95 -19.09 10.59
N SER A 203 6.87 -18.30 11.16
CA SER A 203 7.47 -18.61 12.46
C SER A 203 7.50 -17.41 13.40
N TYR A 204 7.55 -17.69 14.70
CA TYR A 204 7.86 -16.75 15.78
C TYR A 204 9.15 -17.23 16.46
N GLY A 205 10.27 -16.59 16.13
CA GLY A 205 11.61 -17.13 16.38
C GLY A 205 11.75 -18.55 15.86
N ASN A 206 11.97 -19.52 16.76
CA ASN A 206 12.11 -20.93 16.42
C ASN A 206 10.78 -21.71 16.42
N LEU A 207 9.67 -21.09 16.82
CA LEU A 207 8.36 -21.72 16.84
C LEU A 207 7.73 -21.64 15.45
N GLN A 208 7.45 -22.78 14.83
CA GLN A 208 6.63 -22.83 13.62
C GLN A 208 5.17 -22.57 13.98
N LEU A 209 4.56 -21.56 13.35
CA LEU A 209 3.13 -21.29 13.42
C LEU A 209 2.45 -21.86 12.17
N PHE A 210 1.12 -22.00 12.25
CA PHE A 210 0.33 -22.38 11.08
C PHE A 210 0.35 -21.24 10.05
N GLY A 211 1.11 -21.41 8.97
CA GLY A 211 1.17 -20.48 7.84
C GLY A 211 0.12 -20.76 6.76
N GLY A 212 -0.25 -19.71 6.04
CA GLY A 212 -1.14 -19.77 4.89
C GLY A 212 -0.45 -20.20 3.60
N THR A 213 -1.23 -20.64 2.60
CA THR A 213 -0.74 -20.86 1.23
C THR A 213 -0.60 -19.57 0.44
N SER A 214 -1.21 -18.51 0.95
CA SER A 214 -1.29 -17.21 0.31
C SER A 214 -1.07 -16.12 1.33
N ALA A 215 -0.49 -15.01 0.90
CA ALA A 215 -0.47 -13.77 1.63
C ALA A 215 -1.20 -12.69 0.82
N LEU A 216 -1.85 -11.76 1.50
CA LEU A 216 -2.52 -10.61 0.92
C LEU A 216 -1.89 -9.34 1.49
N VAL A 217 -1.53 -8.37 0.65
CA VAL A 217 -1.06 -7.06 1.11
C VAL A 217 -2.25 -6.14 1.39
N SER A 218 -2.30 -5.55 2.59
CA SER A 218 -3.33 -4.60 2.98
C SER A 218 -2.74 -3.26 3.42
N LEU A 219 -3.24 -2.17 2.84
CA LEU A 219 -2.99 -0.80 3.32
C LEU A 219 -4.11 -0.27 4.20
N GLY A 220 -5.24 -0.98 4.28
CA GLY A 220 -6.43 -0.54 5.00
C GLY A 220 -6.42 -0.88 6.49
N ASN A 221 -5.49 -1.72 6.96
CA ASN A 221 -5.39 -2.08 8.37
C ASN A 221 -3.94 -2.28 8.83
N PRO A 222 -3.65 -2.05 10.12
CA PRO A 222 -2.30 -2.23 10.66
C PRO A 222 -1.93 -3.68 10.94
N PHE A 223 -2.89 -4.59 11.02
CA PHE A 223 -2.69 -5.88 11.67
C PHE A 223 -2.06 -6.92 10.73
N LEU A 224 -1.15 -7.72 11.28
CA LEU A 224 -0.82 -9.01 10.70
C LEU A 224 -1.94 -10.00 11.08
N CYS A 225 -2.72 -10.44 10.11
CA CYS A 225 -3.77 -11.42 10.36
C CYS A 225 -3.28 -12.83 10.01
N ILE A 226 -3.34 -13.72 11.00
CA ILE A 226 -2.94 -15.14 10.86
C ILE A 226 -4.09 -16.05 11.24
N SER A 227 -3.98 -17.35 10.94
CA SER A 227 -5.01 -18.31 11.35
C SER A 227 -5.22 -18.30 12.87
N ASN A 228 -6.45 -18.59 13.32
CA ASN A 228 -6.73 -18.70 14.76
C ASN A 228 -5.81 -19.73 15.46
N PHE A 229 -5.48 -20.86 14.81
CA PHE A 229 -4.54 -21.85 15.36
C PHE A 229 -3.12 -21.30 15.52
N GLY A 230 -2.64 -20.51 14.54
CA GLY A 230 -1.35 -19.83 14.64
C GLY A 230 -1.33 -18.79 15.75
N PHE A 231 -2.43 -18.05 15.91
CA PHE A 231 -2.58 -17.06 16.98
C PHE A 231 -2.62 -17.69 18.38
N GLU A 232 -3.37 -18.76 18.58
CA GLU A 232 -3.39 -19.52 19.84
C GLU A 232 -2.01 -20.08 20.19
N SER A 233 -1.30 -20.63 19.19
CA SER A 233 0.08 -21.12 19.37
C SER A 233 1.05 -20.02 19.77
N LEU A 234 0.88 -18.80 19.23
CA LEU A 234 1.67 -17.62 19.60
C LEU A 234 1.42 -17.23 21.07
N LEU A 235 0.15 -17.15 21.51
CA LEU A 235 -0.19 -16.81 22.90
C LEU A 235 0.28 -17.89 23.89
N GLN A 236 0.23 -19.16 23.48
CA GLN A 236 0.83 -20.25 24.26
C GLN A 236 2.34 -20.08 24.40
N ALA A 237 3.04 -19.68 23.33
CA ALA A 237 4.47 -19.39 23.37
C ALA A 237 4.78 -18.24 24.34
N PHE A 238 3.96 -17.18 24.35
CA PHE A 238 4.09 -16.07 25.29
C PHE A 238 4.03 -16.57 26.74
N SER A 239 3.03 -17.40 27.05
CA SER A 239 2.88 -18.01 28.38
C SER A 239 4.11 -18.84 28.78
N VAL A 240 4.63 -19.68 27.89
CA VAL A 240 5.80 -20.54 28.15
C VAL A 240 7.09 -19.72 28.35
N GLN A 241 7.25 -18.62 27.61
CA GLN A 241 8.42 -17.74 27.70
C GLN A 241 8.32 -16.73 28.86
N GLY A 242 7.22 -16.75 29.63
CA GLY A 242 6.98 -15.80 30.71
C GLY A 242 6.84 -14.36 30.19
N ILE A 243 6.26 -14.20 29.01
CA ILE A 243 5.77 -12.92 28.48
C ILE A 243 4.39 -12.70 29.11
N LYS A 244 4.24 -11.59 29.84
CA LYS A 244 2.97 -11.25 30.45
C LYS A 244 2.10 -10.49 29.48
N TYR A 245 0.85 -10.93 29.35
CA TYR A 245 -0.13 -10.30 28.50
C TYR A 245 -1.54 -10.42 29.08
N THR A 246 -2.41 -9.50 28.68
CA THR A 246 -3.86 -9.55 28.85
C THR A 246 -4.49 -9.77 27.48
N TYR A 247 -5.35 -10.76 27.34
CA TYR A 247 -6.09 -11.04 26.10
C TYR A 247 -7.57 -10.70 26.28
N LEU A 248 -8.07 -9.84 25.41
CA LEU A 248 -9.44 -9.31 25.41
C LEU A 248 -10.15 -9.79 24.13
N PRO A 249 -10.67 -11.03 24.10
CA PRO A 249 -11.30 -11.59 22.90
C PRO A 249 -12.52 -10.81 22.42
N ASP A 250 -13.29 -10.23 23.34
CA ASP A 250 -14.50 -9.46 23.04
C ASP A 250 -14.21 -8.03 22.54
N GLU A 251 -12.95 -7.60 22.59
CA GLU A 251 -12.48 -6.28 22.13
C GLU A 251 -11.63 -6.43 20.87
N ASN A 252 -12.20 -6.99 19.81
CA ASN A 252 -11.52 -7.26 18.53
C ASN A 252 -10.22 -8.07 18.71
N TYR A 253 -10.23 -9.04 19.62
CA TYR A 253 -9.08 -9.91 19.91
C TYR A 253 -7.83 -9.16 20.38
N GLN A 254 -8.00 -8.02 21.05
CA GLN A 254 -6.88 -7.21 21.51
C GLN A 254 -5.99 -7.98 22.50
N VAL A 255 -4.67 -7.84 22.35
CA VAL A 255 -3.67 -8.37 23.29
C VAL A 255 -2.79 -7.21 23.77
N VAL A 256 -2.76 -7.01 25.08
CA VAL A 256 -1.96 -5.96 25.73
C VAL A 256 -0.80 -6.61 26.50
N LEU A 257 0.40 -6.07 26.32
CA LEU A 257 1.68 -6.58 26.80
C LEU A 257 2.32 -5.58 27.77
N GLU A 258 3.00 -6.06 28.81
CA GLU A 258 3.77 -5.20 29.73
C GLU A 258 5.09 -4.70 29.13
N SER A 259 5.74 -5.51 28.29
CA SER A 259 7.02 -5.21 27.62
C SER A 259 7.16 -6.04 26.34
N ILE A 260 8.00 -5.57 25.41
CA ILE A 260 8.35 -6.26 24.16
C ILE A 260 9.72 -6.95 24.19
N ASP A 261 10.50 -6.82 25.27
CA ASP A 261 11.92 -7.21 25.31
C ASP A 261 12.17 -8.72 25.10
N LYS A 262 11.18 -9.54 25.45
CA LYS A 262 11.23 -10.99 25.28
C LYS A 262 10.65 -11.46 23.95
N LEU A 263 10.06 -10.56 23.17
CA LEU A 263 9.42 -10.93 21.92
C LEU A 263 10.45 -11.31 20.87
N GLN A 264 10.10 -12.26 20.01
CA GLN A 264 10.97 -12.79 18.95
C GLN A 264 10.48 -12.35 17.58
N ASN A 265 11.41 -12.19 16.63
CA ASN A 265 11.05 -11.86 15.25
C ASN A 265 10.05 -12.86 14.66
N ILE A 266 9.12 -12.34 13.87
CA ILE A 266 8.26 -13.16 13.02
C ILE A 266 8.92 -13.30 11.65
N SER A 267 8.95 -14.52 11.12
CA SER A 267 9.41 -14.76 9.74
C SER A 267 8.26 -15.26 8.88
N ILE A 268 8.08 -14.69 7.69
CA ILE A 268 7.07 -15.09 6.71
C ILE A 268 7.75 -15.30 5.37
N ASP A 269 7.71 -16.51 4.85
CA ASP A 269 8.28 -16.81 3.55
C ASP A 269 7.24 -16.60 2.44
N LEU A 270 7.62 -15.76 1.48
CA LEU A 270 6.92 -15.52 0.24
C LEU A 270 7.71 -16.12 -0.92
N VAL A 271 7.00 -16.57 -1.96
CA VAL A 271 7.62 -17.15 -3.14
C VAL A 271 7.87 -16.04 -4.16
N LYS A 272 9.06 -16.00 -4.76
CA LYS A 272 9.41 -15.11 -5.88
C LYS A 272 9.00 -15.73 -7.22
N GLU A 273 8.92 -14.92 -8.28
CA GLU A 273 8.62 -15.42 -9.63
C GLU A 273 9.57 -16.52 -10.13
N ASP A 274 10.83 -16.53 -9.66
CA ASP A 274 11.81 -17.58 -9.97
C ASP A 274 11.67 -18.84 -9.09
N ASN A 275 10.60 -18.93 -8.28
CA ASN A 275 10.33 -19.95 -7.26
C ASN A 275 11.31 -19.98 -6.07
N SER A 276 12.27 -19.06 -5.98
CA SER A 276 13.07 -18.89 -4.77
C SER A 276 12.28 -18.18 -3.67
N ILE A 277 12.78 -18.20 -2.44
CA ILE A 277 12.10 -17.63 -1.28
C ILE A 277 12.57 -16.20 -1.00
N PHE A 278 11.62 -15.33 -0.68
CA PHE A 278 11.84 -14.03 -0.03
C PHE A 278 11.27 -14.10 1.40
N THR A 279 12.12 -13.99 2.42
CA THR A 279 11.69 -14.05 3.81
C THR A 279 11.46 -12.64 4.35
N LEU A 280 10.20 -12.33 4.68
CA LEU A 280 9.88 -11.19 5.53
C LEU A 280 10.34 -11.50 6.95
N THR A 281 11.14 -10.62 7.54
CA THR A 281 11.55 -10.64 8.95
C THR A 281 10.98 -9.42 9.63
N VAL A 282 10.02 -9.65 10.53
CA VAL A 282 9.30 -8.60 11.24
C VAL A 282 9.77 -8.60 12.69
N LYS A 283 10.34 -7.48 13.13
CA LYS A 283 10.82 -7.31 14.50
C LYS A 283 9.70 -6.86 15.45
N PRO A 284 9.84 -7.06 16.78
CA PRO A 284 8.85 -6.65 17.78
C PRO A 284 8.29 -5.24 17.61
N GLU A 285 9.14 -4.27 17.28
CA GLU A 285 8.75 -2.88 17.08
C GLU A 285 7.78 -2.65 15.90
N HIS A 286 7.66 -3.61 14.98
CA HIS A 286 6.80 -3.50 13.79
C HIS A 286 5.49 -4.28 13.91
N TYR A 287 5.35 -5.16 14.89
CA TYR A 287 4.08 -5.84 15.18
C TYR A 287 3.56 -5.53 16.60
N THR A 288 4.05 -4.46 17.22
CA THR A 288 3.52 -3.91 18.46
C THR A 288 3.37 -2.39 18.38
N ARG A 289 2.50 -1.83 19.22
CA ARG A 289 2.34 -0.38 19.39
C ARG A 289 2.32 -0.01 20.86
N GLN A 290 3.13 0.97 21.27
CA GLN A 290 3.05 1.51 22.62
C GLN A 290 1.79 2.35 22.80
N LEU A 291 1.04 2.07 23.87
CA LEU A 291 -0.14 2.80 24.31
C LEU A 291 0.27 3.97 25.23
N GLU A 292 -0.64 4.92 25.44
CA GLU A 292 -0.38 6.11 26.28
C GLU A 292 0.02 5.76 27.72
N ASN A 293 -0.47 4.63 28.24
CA ASN A 293 -0.15 4.13 29.58
C ASN A 293 1.20 3.39 29.66
N GLY A 294 1.96 3.35 28.57
CA GLY A 294 3.27 2.70 28.47
C GLY A 294 3.23 1.20 28.18
N GLN A 295 2.05 0.55 28.21
CA GLN A 295 1.88 -0.84 27.77
C GLN A 295 1.96 -0.94 26.25
N TYR A 296 2.00 -2.15 25.71
CA TYR A 296 2.07 -2.39 24.28
C TYR A 296 0.87 -3.18 23.79
N GLU A 297 0.25 -2.76 22.70
CA GLU A 297 -0.72 -3.55 21.96
C GLU A 297 -0.01 -4.44 20.95
N LEU A 298 -0.40 -5.71 20.85
CA LEU A 298 0.02 -6.60 19.79
C LEU A 298 -0.78 -6.32 18.51
N LEU A 299 -0.10 -6.06 17.41
CA LEU A 299 -0.70 -5.82 16.10
C LEU A 299 -0.82 -7.11 15.27
N ILE A 300 -1.24 -8.18 15.93
CA ILE A 300 -1.50 -9.49 15.32
C ILE A 300 -2.90 -9.92 15.70
N GLN A 301 -3.72 -10.31 14.73
CA GLN A 301 -5.10 -10.72 14.95
C GLN A 301 -5.39 -12.10 14.35
N PRO A 302 -6.29 -12.88 14.97
CA PRO A 302 -6.75 -14.12 14.39
C PRO A 302 -7.71 -13.85 13.22
N THR A 303 -7.66 -14.73 12.23
CA THR A 303 -8.65 -14.87 11.18
C THR A 303 -9.18 -16.29 11.17
N PHE A 304 -10.50 -16.40 10.98
CA PHE A 304 -11.20 -17.67 11.04
C PHE A 304 -11.34 -18.27 9.64
N TYR A 305 -11.08 -19.57 9.54
CA TYR A 305 -11.36 -20.38 8.34
C TYR A 305 -10.68 -19.90 7.05
N THR A 306 -9.47 -19.34 7.14
CA THR A 306 -8.71 -18.90 5.96
C THR A 306 -7.31 -19.51 5.91
N ASN A 307 -6.84 -19.80 4.70
CA ASN A 307 -5.45 -20.14 4.39
C ASN A 307 -4.65 -18.92 3.91
N VAL A 308 -5.16 -17.71 4.16
CA VAL A 308 -4.54 -16.43 3.78
C VAL A 308 -3.94 -15.76 5.00
N ILE A 309 -2.71 -15.27 4.88
CA ILE A 309 -2.10 -14.33 5.82
C ILE A 309 -2.38 -12.91 5.30
N ALA A 310 -3.01 -12.05 6.09
CA ALA A 310 -3.12 -10.63 5.71
C ALA A 310 -1.91 -9.86 6.27
N LEU A 311 -1.17 -9.23 5.37
CA LEU A 311 0.00 -8.41 5.69
C LEU A 311 -0.45 -6.95 5.80
N GLY A 312 -0.80 -6.52 7.02
CA GLY A 312 -1.11 -5.13 7.31
C GLY A 312 0.11 -4.21 7.14
N TYR A 313 -0.15 -2.90 7.04
CA TYR A 313 0.88 -1.93 6.67
C TYR A 313 2.03 -1.79 7.68
N THR A 314 1.86 -2.24 8.93
CA THR A 314 2.87 -2.11 9.99
C THR A 314 4.03 -3.08 9.80
N ILE A 315 3.74 -4.34 9.49
CA ILE A 315 4.77 -5.35 9.25
C ILE A 315 5.56 -5.12 7.95
N LEU A 316 5.05 -4.24 7.10
CA LEU A 316 5.66 -3.85 5.83
C LEU A 316 6.60 -2.63 6.00
N GLN A 317 6.71 -2.04 7.19
CA GLN A 317 7.62 -0.91 7.46
C GLN A 317 9.08 -1.16 7.06
N PRO A 318 9.69 -2.35 7.26
CA PRO A 318 11.07 -2.61 6.82
C PRO A 318 11.24 -2.69 5.30
N TYR A 319 10.13 -2.74 4.55
CA TYR A 319 10.10 -3.07 3.14
C TYR A 319 9.55 -1.93 2.31
N TYR A 320 10.12 -1.74 1.13
CA TYR A 320 9.59 -0.85 0.10
C TYR A 320 8.86 -1.72 -0.91
N LEU A 321 7.56 -1.47 -1.09
CA LEU A 321 6.71 -2.25 -1.96
C LEU A 321 6.49 -1.53 -3.27
N GLY A 322 6.48 -2.27 -4.36
CA GLY A 322 5.97 -1.83 -5.65
C GLY A 322 4.80 -2.71 -6.06
N PHE A 323 3.89 -2.15 -6.83
CA PHE A 323 2.74 -2.86 -7.38
C PHE A 323 2.77 -2.63 -8.88
N ASP A 324 2.78 -3.72 -9.64
CA ASP A 324 2.71 -3.70 -11.10
C ASP A 324 1.28 -4.06 -11.51
N VAL A 325 0.51 -3.05 -11.93
CA VAL A 325 -0.91 -3.21 -12.25
C VAL A 325 -1.11 -4.11 -13.48
N ILE A 326 -0.15 -4.13 -14.41
CA ILE A 326 -0.24 -4.93 -15.64
C ILE A 326 0.19 -6.37 -15.38
N ALA A 327 1.32 -6.57 -14.71
CA ALA A 327 1.80 -7.91 -14.39
C ALA A 327 1.07 -8.54 -13.19
N LYS A 328 0.22 -7.77 -12.52
CA LYS A 328 -0.57 -8.15 -11.34
C LYS A 328 0.29 -8.79 -10.25
N THR A 329 1.41 -8.14 -9.98
CA THR A 329 2.43 -8.64 -9.05
C THR A 329 2.87 -7.56 -8.07
N VAL A 330 3.40 -8.00 -6.93
CA VAL A 330 4.03 -7.15 -5.94
C VAL A 330 5.54 -7.28 -6.09
N LEU A 331 6.19 -6.13 -6.23
CA LEU A 331 7.62 -5.97 -6.13
C LEU A 331 7.98 -5.68 -4.67
N ILE A 332 9.07 -6.24 -4.17
CA ILE A 332 9.54 -5.96 -2.80
C ILE A 332 11.03 -5.74 -2.75
N ALA A 333 11.46 -4.79 -1.93
CA ALA A 333 12.86 -4.55 -1.59
C ALA A 333 13.02 -4.23 -0.10
N GLU A 334 14.18 -4.55 0.46
CA GLU A 334 14.56 -4.05 1.79
C GLU A 334 14.82 -2.53 1.73
N LYS A 335 14.37 -1.81 2.75
CA LYS A 335 14.68 -0.38 2.89
C LYS A 335 16.11 -0.14 3.36
N ALA A 336 16.67 0.99 2.95
CA ALA A 336 17.92 1.50 3.52
C ALA A 336 17.75 1.75 5.03
N GLU A 337 18.79 1.46 5.82
CA GLU A 337 18.74 1.49 7.29
C GLU A 337 18.27 2.84 7.85
N ASP A 338 18.69 3.95 7.26
CA ASP A 338 18.27 5.31 7.64
C ASP A 338 16.75 5.57 7.47
N ASN A 339 16.07 4.70 6.72
CA ASN A 339 14.64 4.79 6.44
C ASN A 339 13.82 3.75 7.22
N VAL A 340 14.45 2.91 8.04
CA VAL A 340 13.78 1.99 8.95
C VAL A 340 13.83 2.59 10.34
N VAL A 341 12.67 2.98 10.87
CA VAL A 341 12.59 3.48 12.24
C VAL A 341 12.59 2.29 13.20
N SER A 342 13.71 2.03 13.88
CA SER A 342 13.81 1.10 15.01
C SER A 342 13.59 1.84 16.32
N TYR A 343 12.88 1.22 17.27
CA TYR A 343 12.56 1.84 18.56
C TYR A 343 13.34 1.22 19.72
#